data_AF-A0A2I3MSC7-F1
#
_entry.id   AF-A0A2I3MSC7-F1
#
_cell.length_a   1.000
_cell.length_b   1.000
_cell.length_c   1.000
_cell.angle_alpha   90.00
_cell.angle_beta   90.00
_cell.angle_gamma   90.00
#
_symmetry.space_group_name_H-M   'P 1'
#
loop_
_entity.id
_entity.type
_entity.pdbx_description
1 polymer ?
#
loop_
_entity_poly.entity_id
_entity_poly.type
_entity_poly.pdbx_seq_one_letter_code
_entity_poly.pdbx_strand_id
1 'polypeptide(L)'
;MIPKVEWAAFLEVADNLRLLQVPKGPVEGYEENKEFLRTTHHLLLEVEVMEGTLQGPESGHMFPISHGIPNMLLSEEETES
;
A
#
# COMPACT_ATOMS: atom_id res chain seq x y z
N MET A 1 5.61 -12.79 -4.19
CA MET A 1 4.88 -11.55 -3.84
C MET A 1 4.64 -10.68 -5.07
N ILE A 2 5.69 -10.31 -5.79
CA ILE A 2 5.66 -9.38 -6.93
C ILE A 2 4.50 -9.59 -7.94
N PRO A 3 4.18 -10.82 -8.42
CA PRO A 3 3.05 -11.02 -9.35
C PRO A 3 1.65 -10.78 -8.75
N LYS A 4 1.53 -10.71 -7.42
CA LYS A 4 0.27 -10.49 -6.70
C LYS A 4 0.07 -9.03 -6.27
N VAL A 5 1.04 -8.17 -6.54
CA VAL A 5 0.98 -6.74 -6.16
C VAL A 5 0.08 -6.01 -7.15
N GLU A 6 -0.92 -5.29 -6.65
CA GLU A 6 -1.66 -4.29 -7.44
C GLU A 6 -0.81 -3.02 -7.57
N TRP A 7 -0.09 -2.92 -8.70
CA TRP A 7 0.93 -1.89 -8.91
C TRP A 7 0.37 -0.46 -8.97
N ALA A 8 -0.86 -0.29 -9.46
CA ALA A 8 -1.51 1.02 -9.46
C ALA A 8 -1.73 1.55 -8.04
N ALA A 9 -2.32 0.72 -7.17
CA ALA A 9 -2.54 1.06 -5.76
C ALA A 9 -1.22 1.29 -5.00
N PHE A 10 -0.21 0.46 -5.27
CA PHE A 10 1.12 0.64 -4.68
C PHE A 10 1.76 1.98 -5.08
N LEU A 11 1.70 2.36 -6.37
CA LEU A 11 2.25 3.63 -6.86
C LEU A 11 1.53 4.84 -6.27
N GLU A 12 0.20 4.77 -6.16
CA GLU A 12 -0.61 5.82 -5.54
C GLU A 12 -0.20 6.06 -4.08
N VAL A 13 -0.10 4.97 -3.29
CA VAL A 13 0.34 5.07 -1.88
C VAL A 13 1.77 5.59 -1.79
N ALA A 14 2.66 5.15 -2.67
CA ALA A 14 4.04 5.61 -2.67
C ALA A 14 4.16 7.13 -2.97
N ASP A 15 3.31 7.66 -3.84
CA ASP A 15 3.23 9.11 -4.11
C ASP A 15 2.66 9.89 -2.91
N ASN A 16 1.58 9.38 -2.29
CA ASN A 16 1.01 9.95 -1.06
C ASN A 16 2.04 10.05 0.08
N LEU A 17 2.91 9.04 0.20
CA LEU A 17 4.00 9.00 1.17
C LEU A 17 5.28 9.70 0.68
N ARG A 18 5.27 10.28 -0.52
CA ARG A 18 6.40 10.98 -1.17
C ARG A 18 7.67 10.13 -1.25
N LEU A 19 7.51 8.83 -1.45
CA LEU A 19 8.62 7.89 -1.63
C LEU A 19 9.29 8.14 -2.98
N LEU A 20 10.62 8.02 -3.00
CA LEU A 20 11.43 8.22 -4.19
C LEU A 20 11.86 6.88 -4.79
N GLN A 21 12.20 6.87 -6.09
CA GLN A 21 12.76 5.70 -6.79
C GLN A 21 11.84 4.46 -6.78
N VAL A 22 10.53 4.69 -6.83
CA VAL A 22 9.52 3.63 -6.80
C VAL A 22 9.44 2.94 -8.18
N PRO A 23 9.57 1.60 -8.25
CA PRO A 23 9.41 0.87 -9.51
C PRO A 23 7.97 0.99 -10.03
N LYS A 24 7.81 1.30 -11.33
CA LYS A 24 6.48 1.45 -11.96
C LYS A 24 5.73 0.14 -12.22
N GLY A 25 6.41 -0.98 -12.02
CA GLY A 25 5.90 -2.31 -12.34
C GLY A 25 7.04 -3.33 -12.40
N PRO A 26 6.71 -4.63 -12.51
CA PRO A 26 7.70 -5.66 -12.70
C PRO A 26 8.30 -5.54 -14.12
N VAL A 27 9.60 -5.73 -14.23
CA VAL A 27 10.32 -5.78 -15.51
C VAL A 27 10.56 -7.24 -15.93
N GLU A 28 10.80 -7.50 -17.21
CA GLU A 28 11.16 -8.85 -17.66
C GLU A 28 12.44 -9.34 -16.95
N GLY A 29 12.42 -10.59 -16.45
CA GLY A 29 13.53 -11.15 -15.68
C GLY A 29 13.75 -10.53 -14.31
N TYR A 30 12.73 -9.88 -13.73
CA TYR A 30 12.84 -9.26 -12.40
C TYR A 30 13.29 -10.23 -11.31
N GLU A 31 13.06 -11.54 -11.49
CA GLU A 31 13.43 -12.60 -10.56
C GLU A 31 14.95 -12.68 -10.33
N GLU A 32 15.75 -12.30 -11.32
CA GLU A 32 17.21 -12.28 -11.22
C GLU A 32 17.76 -10.87 -10.95
N ASN A 33 16.91 -9.84 -11.07
CA ASN A 33 17.27 -8.46 -10.83
C ASN A 33 17.30 -8.14 -9.33
N LYS A 34 18.44 -8.37 -8.68
CA LYS A 34 18.64 -8.11 -7.25
C LYS A 34 18.38 -6.67 -6.84
N GLU A 35 18.64 -5.70 -7.70
CA GLU A 35 18.38 -4.28 -7.40
C GLU A 35 16.87 -4.03 -7.31
N PHE A 36 16.10 -4.47 -8.31
CA PHE A 36 14.64 -4.40 -8.29
C PHE A 36 14.05 -5.13 -7.07
N LEU A 37 14.53 -6.34 -6.78
CA LEU A 37 14.06 -7.12 -5.63
C LEU A 37 14.35 -6.42 -4.29
N ARG A 38 15.52 -5.80 -4.12
CA ARG A 38 15.88 -5.07 -2.91
C ARG A 38 15.05 -3.80 -2.74
N THR A 39 14.89 -3.02 -3.81
CA THR A 39 14.05 -1.81 -3.77
C THR A 39 12.60 -2.16 -3.45
N THR A 40 12.07 -3.20 -4.09
CA THR A 40 10.69 -3.65 -3.84
C THR A 40 10.51 -4.22 -2.43
N HIS A 41 11.51 -4.94 -1.90
CA HIS A 41 11.52 -5.42 -0.52
C HIS A 41 11.42 -4.25 0.47
N HIS A 42 12.28 -3.24 0.31
CA HIS A 42 12.27 -2.05 1.15
C HIS A 42 10.89 -1.39 1.16
N LEU A 43 10.36 -1.08 -0.03
CA LEU A 43 9.11 -0.34 -0.15
C LEU A 43 7.87 -1.11 0.34
N LEU A 44 7.85 -2.44 0.19
CA LEU A 44 6.69 -3.25 0.59
C LEU A 44 6.74 -3.74 2.05
N LEU A 45 7.94 -3.93 2.61
CA LEU A 45 8.11 -4.65 3.88
C LEU A 45 8.85 -3.86 4.96
N GLU A 46 9.55 -2.77 4.61
CA GLU A 46 10.34 -1.99 5.57
C GLU A 46 9.78 -0.58 5.81
N VAL A 47 8.77 -0.17 5.03
CA VAL A 47 8.07 1.10 5.21
C VAL A 47 6.74 0.84 5.91
N GLU A 48 6.59 1.38 7.12
CA GLU A 48 5.41 1.19 7.96
C GLU A 48 4.72 2.54 8.23
N VAL A 49 3.39 2.55 8.15
CA VAL A 49 2.58 3.72 8.52
C VAL A 49 2.14 3.57 9.97
N MET A 50 2.72 4.37 10.86
CA MET A 50 2.42 4.30 12.29
C MET A 50 1.10 4.99 12.66
N GLU A 51 0.83 6.14 12.04
CA GLU A 51 -0.37 6.95 12.26
C GLU A 51 -0.87 7.46 10.90
N GLY A 52 -2.18 7.38 10.65
CA GLY A 52 -2.74 7.80 9.37
C GLY A 52 -4.19 7.35 9.19
N THR A 53 -4.65 7.36 7.94
CA THR A 53 -6.02 6.95 7.58
C THR A 53 -6.02 6.27 6.22
N LEU A 54 -6.82 5.21 6.06
CA LEU A 54 -7.20 4.66 4.77
C LEU A 54 -8.56 5.23 4.39
N GLN A 55 -8.72 5.71 3.17
CA GLN A 55 -10.00 6.22 2.67
C GLN A 55 -10.64 5.19 1.74
N GLY A 56 -11.90 4.84 1.99
CA GLY A 56 -12.69 4.05 1.05
C GLY A 56 -12.93 4.85 -0.24
N PRO A 57 -12.56 4.35 -1.43
CA PRO A 57 -12.64 5.12 -2.67
C PRO A 57 -14.08 5.44 -3.10
N GLU A 58 -15.04 4.59 -2.74
CA GLU A 58 -16.45 4.75 -3.11
C GLU A 58 -17.27 5.49 -2.05
N SER A 59 -17.12 5.12 -0.77
CA SER A 59 -17.88 5.71 0.35
C SER A 59 -17.25 6.99 0.91
N GLY A 60 -15.96 7.20 0.67
CA GLY A 60 -15.18 8.26 1.31
C GLY A 60 -14.93 8.04 2.81
N HIS A 61 -15.38 6.91 3.38
CA HIS A 61 -15.21 6.58 4.79
C HIS A 61 -13.71 6.48 5.15
N MET A 62 -13.35 6.96 6.34
CA MET A 62 -11.97 7.03 6.81
C MET A 62 -11.71 5.98 7.90
N PHE A 63 -10.88 4.99 7.59
CA PHE A 63 -10.41 3.96 8.52
C PHE A 63 -9.11 4.42 9.17
N PRO A 64 -9.07 4.71 10.47
CA PRO A 64 -7.86 5.22 11.12
C PRO A 64 -6.81 4.11 11.28
N ILE A 65 -5.55 4.49 11.13
CA ILE A 65 -4.37 3.70 11.50
C ILE A 65 -3.79 4.33 12.76
N SER A 66 -3.69 3.55 13.84
CA SER A 66 -3.06 3.98 15.10
C SER A 66 -2.07 2.93 15.58
N HIS A 67 -0.89 3.34 16.04
CA HIS A 67 0.16 2.43 16.48
C HIS A 67 0.51 1.34 15.45
N GLY A 68 0.43 1.68 14.16
CA GLY A 68 0.68 0.73 13.05
C GLY A 68 -0.46 -0.26 12.79
N ILE A 69 -1.61 -0.13 13.47
CA ILE A 69 -2.74 -1.04 13.34
C ILE A 69 -3.91 -0.32 12.64
N PRO A 70 -4.32 -0.76 11.43
CA PRO A 70 -5.51 -0.24 10.77
C PRO A 70 -6.78 -0.73 11.45
N ASN A 71 -7.73 0.19 11.70
CA ASN A 71 -9.06 -0.13 12.21
C ASN A 71 -10.09 -0.12 11.07
N MET A 72 -10.53 -1.31 10.66
CA MET A 72 -11.51 -1.51 9.58
C MET A 72 -12.94 -1.77 10.10
N LEU A 73 -13.23 -1.44 11.37
CA LEU A 73 -14.57 -1.63 11.94
C LEU A 73 -15.56 -0.64 11.31
N LEU A 74 -16.72 -1.18 10.93
CA LEU A 74 -17.86 -0.43 10.43
C LEU A 74 -18.96 -0.38 11.49
N SER A 75 -19.78 0.66 11.47
CA SER A 75 -21.03 0.68 12.24
C SER A 75 -22.06 -0.29 11.62
N GLU A 76 -23.08 -0.68 12.40
CA GLU A 76 -24.14 -1.58 11.92
C GLU A 76 -24.83 -1.01 10.66
N GLU A 77 -25.11 0.30 10.64
CA GLU A 77 -25.71 0.99 9.49
C GLU A 77 -24.83 0.92 8.23
N GLU A 78 -23.52 1.02 8.36
CA GLU A 78 -22.57 0.95 7.25
C GLU A 78 -22.38 -0.48 6.71
N THR A 79 -22.68 -1.50 7.51
CA THR A 79 -22.60 -2.90 7.05
C THR A 79 -23.82 -3.34 6.24
N GLU A 80 -24.94 -2.65 6.38
CA GLU A 80 -26.21 -2.99 5.70
C GLU A 80 -26.44 -2.19 4.39
N SER A 81 -25.54 -1.25 4.08
CA SER A 81 -25.57 -0.38 2.89
C SER A 81 -24.80 -0.98 1.72
#